data_AF-A0A6J2YDL7-F1
#
_entry.id   AF-A0A6J2YDL7-F1
#
_cell.length_a   1.000
_cell.length_b   1.000
_cell.length_c   1.000
_cell.angle_alpha   90.00
_cell.angle_beta   90.00
_cell.angle_gamma   90.00
#
_symmetry.space_group_name_H-M   'P 1'
#
loop_
_entity.id
_entity.type
_entity.pdbx_description
1 polymer ?
#
loop_
_entity_poly.entity_id
_entity_poly.type
_entity_poly.pdbx_seq_one_letter_code
_entity_poly.pdbx_strand_id
1 'polypeptide(L)'
;MEEMIVNVKNYFIKLEQMILRIFEDQLRKHTCLKINMELFGYYYNPSTDNHDVKSFNTPFKVICNSAKTKDVIEEFATVIDNKADEFAEKDSGWILLNFIHLEININKFNPLRASSFIELPPEIVRRQAVVNIRNNDDYCFAWSIMAALHTPTGVDFVTSSYPHYSTGLNTAGINFPITLKDIKKFENQNNISINVYGLEKYYNKNSNNEEYEVIGPLHFTNAKKNIHVNLLLINDDDGNLHYCYISDLSKLISKQLSKHNGRKYLCEGCLQYFDTEQKLQYHNSYDCDHVKINLPSKELVKDRYGNVAYENKY
;
A
#
# COMPACT_ATOMS: atom_id res chain seq x y z
N MET A 1 18.83 -40.67 0.25
CA MET A 1 19.75 -39.57 0.61
C MET A 1 19.27 -38.34 -0.12
N GLU A 2 18.53 -37.47 0.56
CA GLU A 2 18.23 -36.15 0.02
C GLU A 2 19.55 -35.36 0.01
N GLU A 3 19.99 -34.91 -1.16
CA GLU A 3 21.13 -34.01 -1.25
C GLU A 3 20.83 -32.74 -0.45
N MET A 4 21.60 -32.48 0.61
CA MET A 4 21.58 -31.18 1.30
C MET A 4 22.07 -30.10 0.34
N ILE A 5 21.15 -29.36 -0.25
CA ILE A 5 21.49 -28.22 -1.10
C ILE A 5 21.67 -27.01 -0.19
N VAL A 6 22.91 -26.55 -0.09
CA VAL A 6 23.29 -25.36 0.69
C VAL A 6 23.74 -24.20 -0.20
N ASN A 7 23.42 -24.26 -1.50
CA ASN A 7 23.77 -23.23 -2.47
C ASN A 7 22.51 -22.73 -3.17
N VAL A 8 22.28 -21.40 -3.12
CA VAL A 8 21.08 -20.75 -3.66
C VAL A 8 20.94 -21.05 -5.16
N LYS A 9 22.01 -20.87 -5.95
CA LYS A 9 21.97 -21.15 -7.40
C LYS A 9 21.57 -22.60 -7.70
N ASN A 10 22.14 -23.57 -6.98
CA ASN A 10 21.77 -24.99 -7.16
C ASN A 10 20.31 -25.27 -6.76
N TYR A 11 19.81 -24.59 -5.72
CA TYR A 11 18.41 -24.72 -5.30
C TYR A 11 17.46 -24.17 -6.39
N PHE A 12 17.78 -23.01 -6.95
CA PHE A 12 17.04 -22.43 -8.07
C PHE A 12 17.10 -23.29 -9.33
N ILE A 13 18.23 -23.90 -9.66
CA ILE A 13 18.34 -24.84 -10.79
C ILE A 13 17.38 -26.03 -10.64
N LYS A 14 17.24 -26.58 -9.42
CA LYS A 14 16.28 -27.69 -9.19
C LYS A 14 14.83 -27.25 -9.31
N LEU A 15 14.51 -26.02 -8.90
CA LEU A 15 13.14 -25.49 -8.96
C LEU A 15 12.79 -24.83 -10.30
N GLU A 16 13.77 -24.55 -11.15
CA GLU A 16 13.62 -23.76 -12.38
C GLU A 16 12.45 -24.23 -13.24
N GLN A 17 12.37 -25.53 -13.53
CA GLN A 17 11.30 -26.10 -14.35
C GLN A 17 9.92 -25.96 -13.71
N MET A 18 9.82 -26.03 -12.38
CA MET A 18 8.57 -25.85 -11.67
C MET A 18 8.14 -24.37 -11.69
N ILE A 19 9.08 -23.45 -11.46
CA ILE A 19 8.84 -22.01 -11.48
C ILE A 19 8.42 -21.56 -12.88
N LEU A 20 9.10 -22.04 -13.93
CA LEU A 20 8.76 -21.75 -15.32
C LEU A 20 7.32 -22.19 -15.63
N ARG A 21 6.93 -23.40 -15.22
CA ARG A 21 5.55 -23.87 -15.41
C ARG A 21 4.53 -23.00 -14.70
N ILE A 22 4.81 -22.55 -13.47
CA ILE A 22 3.94 -21.62 -12.74
C ILE A 22 3.81 -20.31 -13.52
N PHE A 23 4.91 -19.71 -13.95
CA PHE A 23 4.90 -18.46 -14.70
C PHE A 23 4.16 -18.60 -16.03
N GLU A 24 4.39 -19.68 -16.78
CA GLU A 24 3.71 -19.95 -18.05
C GLU A 24 2.21 -20.16 -17.87
N ASP A 25 1.78 -20.93 -16.86
CA ASP A 25 0.35 -21.13 -16.58
C ASP A 25 -0.35 -19.81 -16.24
N GLN A 26 0.31 -18.95 -15.46
CA GLN A 26 -0.23 -17.64 -15.11
C GLN A 26 -0.22 -16.66 -16.29
N LEU A 27 0.81 -16.68 -17.15
CA LEU A 27 0.89 -15.85 -18.37
C LEU A 27 -0.08 -16.32 -19.46
N ARG A 28 -0.56 -17.57 -19.44
CA ARG A 28 -1.68 -18.01 -20.30
C ARG A 28 -3.01 -17.41 -19.89
N LYS A 29 -3.18 -17.12 -18.59
CA LYS A 29 -4.42 -16.58 -18.00
C LYS A 29 -4.42 -15.05 -17.99
N HIS A 30 -3.25 -14.43 -17.91
CA HIS A 30 -3.07 -13.00 -17.69
C HIS A 30 -2.02 -12.41 -18.63
N THR A 31 -2.30 -11.22 -19.17
CA THR A 31 -1.43 -10.54 -20.15
C THR A 31 -0.07 -10.15 -19.55
N CYS A 32 -0.06 -9.68 -18.31
CA CYS A 32 1.17 -9.48 -17.55
C CYS A 32 0.99 -9.86 -16.09
N LEU A 33 2.13 -10.12 -15.45
CA LEU A 33 2.23 -10.49 -14.04
C LEU A 33 3.22 -9.55 -13.35
N LYS A 34 2.95 -9.22 -12.08
CA LYS A 34 3.89 -8.56 -11.18
C LYS A 34 4.31 -9.55 -10.11
N ILE A 35 5.56 -9.99 -10.16
CA ILE A 35 6.05 -11.14 -9.42
C ILE A 35 7.15 -10.73 -8.44
N ASN A 36 7.17 -11.31 -7.25
CA ASN A 36 8.39 -11.39 -6.44
C ASN A 36 8.58 -12.81 -5.89
N MET A 37 9.76 -13.04 -5.32
CA MET A 37 10.14 -14.30 -4.68
C MET A 37 10.79 -14.04 -3.33
N GLU A 38 10.58 -14.95 -2.39
CA GLU A 38 11.24 -14.96 -1.08
C GLU A 38 11.71 -16.36 -0.72
N LEU A 39 13.01 -16.51 -0.46
CA LEU A 39 13.62 -17.79 -0.10
C LEU A 39 13.84 -17.87 1.40
N PHE A 40 13.32 -18.93 2.02
CA PHE A 40 13.48 -19.22 3.44
C PHE A 40 14.52 -20.31 3.66
N GLY A 41 15.43 -20.08 4.61
CA GLY A 41 16.45 -21.05 5.02
C GLY A 41 16.56 -21.14 6.54
N TYR A 42 16.97 -22.31 7.01
CA TYR A 42 17.28 -22.56 8.42
C TYR A 42 18.78 -22.38 8.65
N TYR A 43 19.13 -21.49 9.56
CA TYR A 43 20.51 -21.08 9.83
C TYR A 43 20.90 -21.40 11.27
N TYR A 44 22.17 -21.74 11.46
CA TYR A 44 22.81 -21.94 12.76
C TYR A 44 23.88 -20.89 13.00
N ASN A 45 23.91 -20.29 14.18
CA ASN A 45 24.98 -19.41 14.61
C ASN A 45 25.85 -20.12 15.67
N PRO A 46 27.09 -20.52 15.34
CA PRO A 46 28.01 -21.14 16.30
C PRO A 46 28.42 -20.22 17.45
N SER A 47 28.42 -18.90 17.22
CA SER A 47 28.86 -17.92 18.22
C SER A 47 27.86 -17.75 19.36
N THR A 48 26.57 -17.94 19.06
CA THR A 48 25.47 -17.79 20.04
C THR A 48 24.76 -19.11 20.34
N ASP A 49 25.24 -20.22 19.76
CA ASP A 49 24.60 -21.53 19.78
C ASP A 49 23.08 -21.48 19.50
N ASN A 50 22.70 -20.71 18.47
CA ASN A 50 21.31 -20.42 18.18
C ASN A 50 20.91 -20.89 16.78
N HIS A 51 19.66 -21.29 16.62
CA HIS A 51 19.07 -21.65 15.33
C HIS A 51 17.92 -20.70 15.01
N ASP A 52 17.86 -20.24 13.77
CA ASP A 52 16.82 -19.31 13.34
C ASP A 52 16.47 -19.47 11.86
N VAL A 53 15.26 -19.08 11.50
CA VAL A 53 14.80 -19.02 10.10
C VAL A 53 15.10 -17.63 9.56
N LYS A 54 15.83 -17.56 8.45
CA LYS A 54 16.09 -16.31 7.73
C LYS A 54 15.49 -16.36 6.34
N SER A 55 15.06 -15.21 5.85
CA SER A 55 14.48 -15.09 4.51
C SER A 55 15.10 -13.96 3.71
N PHE A 56 15.15 -14.14 2.40
CA PHE A 56 15.66 -13.16 1.46
C PHE A 56 14.70 -12.99 0.29
N ASN A 57 14.18 -11.78 0.13
CA ASN A 57 13.21 -11.46 -0.90
C ASN A 57 13.80 -10.71 -2.09
N THR A 58 13.09 -10.72 -3.21
CA THR A 58 13.37 -9.91 -4.39
C THR A 58 12.40 -8.72 -4.46
N PRO A 59 12.81 -7.61 -5.11
CA PRO A 59 11.86 -6.57 -5.53
C PRO A 59 10.84 -7.13 -6.52
N PHE A 60 9.65 -6.52 -6.59
CA PHE A 60 8.67 -6.89 -7.61
C PHE A 60 9.18 -6.58 -9.02
N LYS A 61 8.92 -7.50 -9.95
CA LYS A 61 9.21 -7.34 -11.37
C LYS A 61 7.99 -7.65 -12.23
N VAL A 62 7.79 -6.87 -13.29
CA VAL A 62 6.71 -7.07 -14.24
C VAL A 62 7.17 -7.96 -15.39
N ILE A 63 6.37 -8.98 -15.72
CA ILE A 63 6.57 -9.89 -16.84
C ILE A 63 5.33 -9.85 -17.73
N CYS A 64 5.49 -9.43 -18.99
CA CYS A 64 4.42 -9.38 -19.99
C CYS A 64 4.64 -10.35 -21.15
N ASN A 65 5.78 -11.04 -21.18
CA ASN A 65 6.17 -11.91 -22.28
C ASN A 65 6.78 -13.19 -21.69
N SER A 66 6.21 -14.33 -22.07
CA SER A 66 6.69 -15.65 -21.65
C SER A 66 8.12 -15.93 -22.09
N ALA A 67 8.61 -15.29 -23.16
CA ALA A 67 9.99 -15.45 -23.62
C ALA A 67 11.07 -14.88 -22.66
N LYS A 68 10.68 -14.12 -21.62
CA LYS A 68 11.60 -13.51 -20.64
C LYS A 68 11.54 -14.16 -19.26
N THR A 69 10.74 -15.21 -19.07
CA THR A 69 10.54 -15.83 -17.75
C THR A 69 11.82 -16.42 -17.18
N LYS A 70 12.65 -17.04 -18.03
CA LYS A 70 13.94 -17.61 -17.63
C LYS A 70 14.91 -16.55 -17.12
N ASP A 71 15.10 -15.48 -17.88
CA ASP A 71 15.98 -14.36 -17.49
C ASP A 71 15.56 -13.75 -16.15
N VAL A 72 14.24 -13.69 -15.88
CA VAL A 72 13.72 -13.18 -14.60
C VAL A 72 14.03 -14.13 -13.44
N ILE A 73 13.97 -15.44 -13.65
CA ILE A 73 14.34 -16.43 -12.63
C ILE A 73 15.84 -16.30 -12.31
N GLU A 74 16.69 -16.19 -13.33
CA GLU A 74 18.14 -16.01 -13.15
C GLU A 74 18.47 -14.71 -12.40
N GLU A 75 17.76 -13.62 -12.71
CA GLU A 75 17.90 -12.35 -11.99
C GLU A 75 17.46 -12.46 -10.53
N PHE A 76 16.31 -13.08 -10.26
CA PHE A 76 15.82 -13.30 -8.89
C PHE A 76 16.75 -14.20 -8.08
N ALA A 77 17.27 -15.27 -8.68
CA ALA A 77 18.27 -16.12 -8.07
C ALA A 77 19.53 -15.31 -7.71
N THR A 78 20.01 -14.46 -8.61
CA THR A 78 21.18 -13.60 -8.38
C THR A 78 20.96 -12.60 -7.24
N VAL A 79 19.77 -11.98 -7.18
CA VAL A 79 19.44 -11.04 -6.09
C VAL A 79 19.40 -11.75 -4.73
N ILE A 80 18.83 -12.95 -4.67
CA ILE A 80 18.75 -13.73 -3.42
C ILE A 80 20.13 -14.24 -3.01
N ASP A 81 20.94 -14.72 -3.97
CA ASP A 81 22.32 -15.18 -3.75
C ASP A 81 23.17 -14.06 -3.14
N ASN A 82 23.14 -12.86 -3.75
CA ASN A 82 23.86 -11.70 -3.23
C ASN A 82 23.42 -11.33 -1.81
N LYS A 83 22.11 -11.37 -1.51
CA LYS A 83 21.60 -11.07 -0.16
C LYS A 83 22.02 -12.12 0.87
N ALA A 84 22.05 -13.40 0.48
CA ALA A 84 22.49 -14.48 1.34
C ALA A 84 24.00 -14.40 1.60
N ASP A 85 24.80 -14.09 0.57
CA ASP A 85 26.25 -13.90 0.70
C ASP A 85 26.58 -12.69 1.57
N GLU A 86 25.92 -11.55 1.37
CA GLU A 86 26.10 -10.38 2.21
C GLU A 86 25.76 -10.66 3.69
N PHE A 87 24.73 -11.46 3.94
CA PHE A 87 24.35 -11.87 5.30
C PHE A 87 25.40 -12.80 5.93
N ALA A 88 25.98 -13.70 5.15
CA ALA A 88 27.06 -14.59 5.59
C ALA A 88 28.37 -13.84 5.88
N GLU A 89 28.73 -12.87 5.02
CA GLU A 89 29.99 -12.12 5.11
C GLU A 89 29.95 -10.98 6.14
N LYS A 90 28.82 -10.26 6.27
CA LYS A 90 28.78 -9.00 7.04
C LYS A 90 28.36 -9.18 8.50
N ASP A 91 27.49 -10.13 8.83
CA ASP A 91 26.67 -9.95 10.04
C ASP A 91 26.86 -10.89 11.23
N SER A 92 27.16 -12.20 11.14
CA SER A 92 27.20 -12.96 12.42
C SER A 92 27.78 -14.38 12.45
N GLY A 93 28.40 -14.86 11.37
CA GLY A 93 28.85 -16.26 11.31
C GLY A 93 27.69 -17.27 11.27
N TRP A 94 26.52 -16.85 10.76
CA TRP A 94 25.41 -17.76 10.50
C TRP A 94 25.74 -18.71 9.35
N ILE A 95 25.54 -19.99 9.58
CA ILE A 95 25.78 -21.08 8.65
C ILE A 95 24.41 -21.58 8.17
N LEU A 96 24.19 -21.59 6.86
CA LEU A 96 23.01 -22.20 6.26
C LEU A 96 23.06 -23.71 6.48
N LEU A 97 22.03 -24.27 7.13
CA LEU A 97 21.87 -25.71 7.27
C LEU A 97 21.08 -26.29 6.10
N ASN A 98 19.91 -25.72 5.80
CA ASN A 98 19.06 -26.17 4.71
C ASN A 98 18.07 -25.08 4.26
N PHE A 99 17.69 -25.12 2.99
CA PHE A 99 16.53 -24.35 2.51
C PHE A 99 15.23 -25.03 2.95
N ILE A 100 14.24 -24.21 3.31
CA ILE A 100 12.93 -24.66 3.78
C ILE A 100 11.96 -24.64 2.61
N HIS A 101 11.69 -23.45 2.06
CA HIS A 101 10.78 -23.27 0.94
C HIS A 101 11.05 -21.95 0.20
N LEU A 102 10.54 -21.87 -1.03
CA LEU A 102 10.52 -20.66 -1.85
C LEU A 102 9.07 -20.20 -1.99
N GLU A 103 8.78 -18.98 -1.60
CA GLU A 103 7.49 -18.33 -1.84
C GLU A 103 7.57 -17.51 -3.12
N ILE A 104 6.52 -17.61 -3.94
CA ILE A 104 6.38 -16.88 -5.20
C ILE A 104 5.08 -16.10 -5.12
N ASN A 105 5.16 -14.78 -5.01
CA ASN A 105 3.97 -13.93 -5.03
C ASN A 105 3.73 -13.44 -6.46
N ILE A 106 2.57 -13.79 -7.02
CA ILE A 106 2.17 -13.44 -8.38
C ILE A 106 0.91 -12.59 -8.31
N ASN A 107 1.02 -11.34 -8.76
CA ASN A 107 -0.12 -10.44 -8.90
C ASN A 107 -0.46 -10.25 -10.38
N LYS A 108 -1.74 -10.15 -10.70
CA LYS A 108 -2.18 -9.73 -12.04
C LYS A 108 -1.70 -8.30 -12.30
N PHE A 109 -1.12 -8.07 -13.48
CA PHE A 109 -0.71 -6.73 -13.91
C PHE A 109 -1.34 -6.44 -15.27
N ASN A 110 -2.14 -5.37 -15.34
CA ASN A 110 -2.81 -5.00 -16.59
C ASN A 110 -2.26 -3.65 -17.09
N PRO A 111 -1.24 -3.65 -17.96
CA PRO A 111 -0.70 -2.40 -18.51
C PRO A 111 -1.65 -1.69 -19.48
N LEU A 112 -2.79 -2.32 -19.84
CA LEU A 112 -3.73 -1.85 -20.86
C LEU A 112 -5.11 -1.46 -20.31
N ARG A 113 -5.29 -1.34 -18.98
CA ARG A 113 -6.48 -0.65 -18.47
C ARG A 113 -6.30 0.85 -18.76
N ALA A 114 -6.73 1.26 -19.95
CA ALA A 114 -6.69 2.65 -20.46
C ALA A 114 -7.63 3.62 -19.70
N SER A 115 -8.11 3.22 -18.52
CA SER A 115 -8.69 4.12 -17.54
C SER A 115 -8.02 3.86 -16.21
N SER A 116 -7.28 4.84 -15.69
CA SER A 116 -6.87 4.86 -14.28
C SER A 116 -8.08 4.95 -13.35
N PHE A 117 -9.28 5.23 -13.88
CA PHE A 117 -10.53 5.21 -13.16
C PHE A 117 -10.87 3.82 -12.62
N ILE A 118 -11.07 3.77 -11.30
CA ILE A 118 -11.54 2.61 -10.56
C ILE A 118 -12.92 2.97 -10.00
N GLU A 119 -13.91 2.10 -10.21
CA GLU A 119 -15.25 2.31 -9.69
C GLU A 119 -15.28 2.16 -8.18
N LEU A 120 -15.98 3.08 -7.49
CA LEU A 120 -16.22 2.95 -6.06
C LEU A 120 -17.20 1.81 -5.79
N PRO A 121 -17.01 1.04 -4.71
CA PRO A 121 -18.01 0.08 -4.27
C PRO A 121 -19.37 0.77 -4.05
N PRO A 122 -20.50 0.12 -4.40
CA PRO A 122 -21.83 0.71 -4.27
C PRO A 122 -22.13 1.27 -2.88
N GLU A 123 -21.56 0.66 -1.84
CA GLU A 123 -21.74 1.08 -0.46
C GLU A 123 -21.16 2.46 -0.17
N ILE A 124 -20.01 2.78 -0.77
CA ILE A 124 -19.32 4.06 -0.64
C ILE A 124 -20.01 5.11 -1.51
N VAL A 125 -20.46 4.74 -2.72
CA VAL A 125 -21.28 5.62 -3.57
C VAL A 125 -22.54 6.08 -2.84
N ARG A 126 -23.23 5.16 -2.14
CA ARG A 126 -24.43 5.47 -1.34
C ARG A 126 -24.16 6.47 -0.21
N ARG A 127 -22.93 6.57 0.29
CA ARG A 127 -22.57 7.56 1.33
C ARG A 127 -22.54 8.98 0.76
N GLN A 128 -22.49 9.18 -0.56
CA GLN A 128 -22.51 10.51 -1.21
C GLN A 128 -21.54 11.50 -0.55
N ALA A 129 -20.33 11.03 -0.30
CA ALA A 129 -19.29 11.72 0.45
C ALA A 129 -17.95 11.76 -0.30
N VAL A 130 -17.92 11.16 -1.50
CA VAL A 130 -16.74 11.00 -2.33
C VAL A 130 -17.09 11.39 -3.75
N VAL A 131 -16.29 12.26 -4.35
CA VAL A 131 -16.33 12.61 -5.76
C VAL A 131 -15.25 11.80 -6.46
N ASN A 132 -15.67 10.84 -7.29
CA ASN A 132 -14.78 9.95 -8.03
C ASN A 132 -14.73 10.38 -9.49
N ILE A 133 -13.67 11.09 -9.89
CA ILE A 133 -13.55 11.69 -11.22
C ILE A 133 -13.12 10.63 -12.23
N ARG A 134 -13.88 10.49 -13.30
CA ARG A 134 -13.58 9.62 -14.43
C ARG A 134 -12.51 10.24 -15.30
N ASN A 135 -11.29 9.72 -15.19
CA ASN A 135 -10.16 10.10 -16.03
C ASN A 135 -9.57 8.88 -16.77
N ASN A 136 -8.98 9.15 -17.93
CA ASN A 136 -8.34 8.15 -18.80
C ASN A 136 -6.80 8.32 -18.83
N ASP A 137 -6.26 9.07 -17.87
CA ASP A 137 -4.83 9.42 -17.75
C ASP A 137 -4.29 9.05 -16.36
N ASP A 138 -2.99 9.20 -16.07
CA ASP A 138 -2.43 8.85 -14.75
C ASP A 138 -2.58 9.94 -13.68
N TYR A 139 -3.44 10.94 -13.91
CA TYR A 139 -3.52 12.18 -13.12
C TYR A 139 -4.72 12.22 -12.17
N CYS A 140 -5.28 11.07 -11.75
CA CYS A 140 -6.45 10.99 -10.87
C CYS A 140 -6.27 11.77 -9.55
N PHE A 141 -5.04 11.81 -9.01
CA PHE A 141 -4.69 12.65 -7.87
C PHE A 141 -4.90 14.14 -8.19
N ALA A 142 -4.33 14.63 -9.29
CA ALA A 142 -4.41 16.04 -9.66
C ALA A 142 -5.86 16.45 -9.95
N TRP A 143 -6.61 15.58 -10.65
CA TRP A 143 -8.04 15.77 -10.87
C TRP A 143 -8.82 15.84 -9.54
N SER A 144 -8.55 14.95 -8.59
CA SER A 144 -9.19 14.98 -7.27
C SER A 144 -8.92 16.27 -6.51
N ILE A 145 -7.69 16.79 -6.59
CA ILE A 145 -7.38 18.11 -6.03
C ILE A 145 -8.19 19.20 -6.75
N MET A 146 -8.29 19.16 -8.09
CA MET A 146 -9.08 20.16 -8.83
C MET A 146 -10.55 20.17 -8.43
N ALA A 147 -11.16 19.02 -8.17
CA ALA A 147 -12.52 18.93 -7.66
C ALA A 147 -12.69 19.44 -6.22
N ALA A 148 -11.64 19.35 -5.40
CA ALA A 148 -11.65 19.97 -4.07
C ALA A 148 -11.55 21.51 -4.14
N LEU A 149 -10.85 22.03 -5.16
CA LEU A 149 -10.58 23.46 -5.31
C LEU A 149 -11.68 24.22 -6.06
N HIS A 150 -12.46 23.55 -6.91
CA HIS A 150 -13.40 24.21 -7.81
C HIS A 150 -14.78 23.58 -7.72
N THR A 151 -15.81 24.43 -7.80
CA THR A 151 -17.17 23.97 -8.05
C THR A 151 -17.28 23.48 -9.49
N PRO A 152 -17.83 22.28 -9.75
CA PRO A 152 -17.97 21.77 -11.11
C PRO A 152 -18.90 22.66 -11.93
N THR A 153 -18.54 22.92 -13.19
CA THR A 153 -19.42 23.63 -14.14
C THR A 153 -20.51 22.75 -14.74
N GLY A 154 -20.45 21.44 -14.47
CA GLY A 154 -21.37 20.43 -14.98
C GLY A 154 -21.42 19.23 -14.04
N VAL A 155 -21.30 18.04 -14.61
CA VAL A 155 -21.32 16.77 -13.85
C VAL A 155 -20.02 16.62 -13.05
N ASP A 156 -20.14 16.46 -11.73
CA ASP A 156 -19.03 16.50 -10.77
C ASP A 156 -18.00 15.37 -10.91
N PHE A 157 -18.34 14.26 -11.57
CA PHE A 157 -17.43 13.14 -11.80
C PHE A 157 -16.71 13.18 -13.16
N VAL A 158 -16.79 14.27 -13.92
CA VAL A 158 -16.16 14.37 -15.26
C VAL A 158 -15.05 15.42 -15.26
N THR A 159 -13.90 15.10 -15.86
CA THR A 159 -12.73 16.00 -15.92
C THR A 159 -13.03 17.34 -16.61
N SER A 160 -13.87 17.35 -17.64
CA SER A 160 -14.26 18.57 -18.36
C SER A 160 -15.06 19.58 -17.53
N SER A 161 -15.58 19.18 -16.37
CA SER A 161 -16.30 20.06 -15.44
C SER A 161 -15.36 20.91 -14.58
N TYR A 162 -14.05 20.69 -14.68
CA TYR A 162 -13.03 21.37 -13.90
C TYR A 162 -11.98 22.01 -14.82
N PRO A 163 -11.31 23.09 -14.38
CA PRO A 163 -10.12 23.57 -15.06
C PRO A 163 -9.07 22.46 -15.15
N HIS A 164 -8.30 22.45 -16.24
CA HIS A 164 -7.24 21.46 -16.39
C HIS A 164 -6.22 21.59 -15.27
N TYR A 165 -5.79 20.48 -14.67
CA TYR A 165 -4.97 20.48 -13.45
C TYR A 165 -3.67 21.30 -13.60
N SER A 166 -3.08 21.33 -14.79
CA SER A 166 -1.85 22.09 -15.07
C SER A 166 -2.01 23.62 -14.97
N THR A 167 -3.25 24.13 -14.95
CA THR A 167 -3.52 25.58 -14.83
C THR A 167 -3.49 26.06 -13.37
N GLY A 168 -3.77 25.18 -12.42
CA GLY A 168 -3.89 25.52 -11.00
C GLY A 168 -2.86 24.84 -10.10
N LEU A 169 -2.21 23.77 -10.56
CA LEU A 169 -1.30 22.96 -9.76
C LEU A 169 0.12 22.96 -10.33
N ASN A 170 1.09 23.19 -9.45
CA ASN A 170 2.50 22.97 -9.71
C ASN A 170 2.84 21.49 -9.47
N THR A 171 3.12 20.78 -10.55
CA THR A 171 3.53 19.36 -10.54
C THR A 171 4.99 19.16 -10.95
N ALA A 172 5.80 20.22 -10.95
CA ALA A 172 7.17 20.16 -11.43
C ALA A 172 8.03 19.17 -10.63
N GLY A 173 8.61 18.20 -11.35
CA GLY A 173 9.45 17.16 -10.77
C GLY A 173 8.69 16.13 -9.94
N ILE A 174 7.38 16.00 -10.11
CA ILE A 174 6.56 14.91 -9.57
C ILE A 174 6.21 13.98 -10.72
N ASN A 175 6.52 12.70 -10.57
CA ASN A 175 6.14 11.68 -11.55
C ASN A 175 4.72 11.19 -11.25
N PHE A 176 3.93 10.99 -12.30
CA PHE A 176 2.61 10.39 -12.20
C PHE A 176 2.65 8.94 -12.69
N PRO A 177 1.85 8.04 -12.10
CA PRO A 177 0.93 8.25 -10.97
C PRO A 177 1.67 8.56 -9.66
N ILE A 178 1.17 9.53 -8.89
CA ILE A 178 1.86 10.03 -7.69
C ILE A 178 1.87 8.99 -6.55
N THR A 179 3.01 8.86 -5.89
CA THR A 179 3.17 8.01 -4.70
C THR A 179 2.86 8.78 -3.42
N LEU A 180 2.45 8.09 -2.34
CA LEU A 180 2.22 8.71 -1.03
C LEU A 180 3.43 9.51 -0.53
N LYS A 181 4.66 9.08 -0.86
CA LYS A 181 5.90 9.75 -0.46
C LYS A 181 6.07 11.12 -1.12
N ASP A 182 5.59 11.25 -2.36
CA ASP A 182 5.72 12.49 -3.14
C ASP A 182 4.64 13.51 -2.81
N ILE A 183 3.59 13.14 -2.04
CA ILE A 183 2.53 14.07 -1.61
C ILE A 183 3.11 15.21 -0.79
N LYS A 184 4.08 14.94 0.10
CA LYS A 184 4.73 16.00 0.89
C LYS A 184 5.42 17.05 0.01
N LYS A 185 6.01 16.62 -1.11
CA LYS A 185 6.60 17.53 -2.10
C LYS A 185 5.50 18.37 -2.77
N PHE A 186 4.39 17.75 -3.16
CA PHE A 186 3.24 18.44 -3.74
C PHE A 186 2.63 19.48 -2.78
N GLU A 187 2.41 19.12 -1.51
CA GLU A 187 1.88 20.01 -0.46
C GLU A 187 2.72 21.28 -0.32
N ASN A 188 4.05 21.14 -0.36
CA ASN A 188 4.99 22.24 -0.27
C ASN A 188 4.96 23.14 -1.50
N GLN A 189 4.83 22.56 -2.70
CA GLN A 189 4.81 23.31 -3.97
C GLN A 189 3.51 24.10 -4.18
N ASN A 190 2.38 23.62 -3.65
CA ASN A 190 1.04 24.17 -3.94
C ASN A 190 0.40 24.91 -2.75
N ASN A 191 1.04 24.91 -1.58
CA ASN A 191 0.47 25.45 -0.35
C ASN A 191 -0.90 24.83 0.04
N ILE A 192 -1.06 23.55 -0.25
CA ILE A 192 -2.24 22.73 0.09
C ILE A 192 -1.81 21.70 1.14
N SER A 193 -2.65 21.40 2.12
CA SER A 193 -2.43 20.30 3.06
C SER A 193 -3.37 19.14 2.75
N ILE A 194 -2.85 17.92 2.74
CA ILE A 194 -3.56 16.74 2.24
C ILE A 194 -3.56 15.63 3.28
N ASN A 195 -4.70 15.01 3.50
CA ASN A 195 -4.80 13.71 4.15
C ASN A 195 -5.27 12.67 3.12
N VAL A 196 -4.72 11.46 3.20
CA VAL A 196 -5.12 10.34 2.35
C VAL A 196 -5.59 9.20 3.25
N TYR A 197 -6.78 8.68 2.99
CA TYR A 197 -7.35 7.51 3.66
C TYR A 197 -7.41 6.35 2.67
N GLY A 198 -7.35 5.12 3.18
CA GLY A 198 -7.51 3.91 2.38
C GLY A 198 -8.94 3.37 2.46
N LEU A 199 -9.26 2.45 1.56
CA LEU A 199 -10.47 1.66 1.61
C LEU A 199 -10.09 0.18 1.66
N GLU A 200 -10.49 -0.51 2.73
CA GLU A 200 -10.21 -1.94 2.92
C GLU A 200 -11.49 -2.75 2.89
N LYS A 201 -11.42 -3.90 2.24
CA LYS A 201 -12.51 -4.86 2.12
C LYS A 201 -12.39 -5.89 3.22
N TYR A 202 -13.45 -6.10 4.00
CA TYR A 202 -13.47 -7.10 5.07
C TYR A 202 -14.75 -7.95 5.00
N TYR A 203 -14.67 -9.16 5.56
CA TYR A 203 -15.84 -10.04 5.64
C TYR A 203 -16.60 -9.81 6.94
N ASN A 204 -17.84 -9.35 6.84
CA ASN A 204 -18.71 -9.17 7.99
C ASN A 204 -19.49 -10.47 8.27
N LYS A 205 -19.12 -11.17 9.34
CA LYS A 205 -19.78 -12.42 9.76
C LYS A 205 -21.26 -12.25 10.10
N ASN A 206 -21.70 -11.07 10.53
CA ASN A 206 -23.09 -10.82 10.93
C ASN A 206 -24.02 -10.62 9.74
N SER A 207 -23.56 -9.90 8.72
CA SER A 207 -24.31 -9.69 7.46
C SER A 207 -24.03 -10.77 6.42
N ASN A 208 -23.06 -11.67 6.68
CA ASN A 208 -22.61 -12.73 5.80
C ASN A 208 -22.28 -12.21 4.39
N ASN A 209 -21.63 -11.04 4.34
CA ASN A 209 -21.28 -10.34 3.12
C ASN A 209 -19.95 -9.59 3.28
N GLU A 210 -19.34 -9.24 2.16
CA GLU A 210 -18.16 -8.38 2.12
C GLU A 210 -18.58 -6.91 2.25
N GLU A 211 -17.93 -6.19 3.16
CA GLU A 211 -18.17 -4.77 3.44
C GLU A 211 -16.86 -3.98 3.30
N TYR A 212 -16.98 -2.64 3.28
CA TYR A 212 -15.84 -1.74 3.13
C TYR A 212 -15.70 -0.78 4.32
N GLU A 213 -14.47 -0.70 4.81
CA GLU A 213 -14.03 0.16 5.91
C GLU A 213 -13.02 1.18 5.38
N VAL A 214 -13.22 2.45 5.75
CA VAL A 214 -12.20 3.48 5.54
C VAL A 214 -11.14 3.34 6.62
N ILE A 215 -9.89 3.20 6.19
CA ILE A 215 -8.72 3.01 7.05
C ILE A 215 -7.74 4.18 6.91
N GLY A 216 -6.81 4.31 7.85
CA GLY A 216 -5.74 5.30 7.80
C GLY A 216 -5.86 6.36 8.89
N PRO A 217 -5.26 7.55 8.70
CA PRO A 217 -4.69 8.07 7.43
C PRO A 217 -3.44 7.34 6.94
N LEU A 218 -3.38 7.07 5.63
CA LEU A 218 -2.20 6.54 4.91
C LEU A 218 -1.14 7.62 4.64
N HIS A 219 -1.57 8.86 4.53
CA HIS A 219 -0.74 10.06 4.57
C HIS A 219 -1.48 11.11 5.40
N PHE A 220 -0.81 11.68 6.39
CA PHE A 220 -1.37 12.70 7.26
C PHE A 220 -0.50 13.93 7.25
N THR A 221 -1.11 15.09 7.03
CA THR A 221 -0.39 16.36 7.02
C THR A 221 -0.11 16.82 8.45
N ASN A 222 1.14 17.17 8.76
CA ASN A 222 1.49 17.66 10.10
C ASN A 222 1.01 19.09 10.36
N ALA A 223 0.67 19.85 9.30
CA ALA A 223 0.29 21.24 9.40
C ALA A 223 -0.88 21.53 8.46
N LYS A 224 -2.08 21.67 9.03
CA LYS A 224 -3.29 22.03 8.28
C LYS A 224 -3.14 23.46 7.76
N LYS A 225 -3.25 23.61 6.44
CA LYS A 225 -3.22 24.89 5.73
C LYS A 225 -4.64 25.39 5.50
N ASN A 226 -4.77 26.63 5.02
CA ASN A 226 -6.05 27.24 4.67
C ASN A 226 -6.83 26.39 3.66
N ILE A 227 -6.11 25.80 2.70
CA ILE A 227 -6.66 24.83 1.77
C ILE A 227 -6.27 23.44 2.26
N HIS A 228 -7.25 22.70 2.74
CA HIS A 228 -7.08 21.33 3.21
C HIS A 228 -7.96 20.37 2.42
N VAL A 229 -7.38 19.28 1.92
CA VAL A 229 -8.07 18.30 1.10
C VAL A 229 -7.94 16.91 1.72
N ASN A 230 -9.07 16.22 1.86
CA ASN A 230 -9.13 14.82 2.24
C ASN A 230 -9.31 13.98 0.96
N LEU A 231 -8.46 12.97 0.75
CA LEU A 231 -8.51 12.06 -0.39
C LEU A 231 -8.76 10.64 0.06
N LEU A 232 -9.46 9.87 -0.78
CA LEU A 232 -9.63 8.43 -0.64
C LEU A 232 -8.77 7.73 -1.69
N LEU A 233 -7.89 6.85 -1.25
CA LEU A 233 -7.11 5.96 -2.11
C LEU A 233 -7.81 4.61 -2.17
N ILE A 234 -8.24 4.23 -3.38
CA ILE A 234 -8.84 2.93 -3.64
C ILE A 234 -7.94 2.12 -4.58
N ASN A 235 -8.11 0.81 -4.53
CA ASN A 235 -7.45 -0.11 -5.44
C ASN A 235 -8.44 -1.04 -6.12
N ASP A 236 -8.03 -1.60 -7.26
CA ASP A 236 -8.73 -2.72 -7.89
C ASP A 236 -8.00 -4.03 -7.57
N ASP A 237 -8.62 -5.15 -7.97
CA ASP A 237 -8.04 -6.49 -7.79
C ASP A 237 -6.69 -6.67 -8.52
N ASP A 238 -6.36 -5.76 -9.44
CA ASP A 238 -5.09 -5.75 -10.20
C ASP A 238 -4.00 -4.91 -9.50
N GLY A 239 -4.30 -4.35 -8.32
CA GLY A 239 -3.38 -3.51 -7.54
C GLY A 239 -3.15 -2.12 -8.13
N ASN A 240 -3.96 -1.68 -9.08
CA ASN A 240 -3.94 -0.30 -9.56
C ASN A 240 -4.48 0.61 -8.46
N LEU A 241 -3.97 1.83 -8.41
CA LEU A 241 -4.36 2.82 -7.41
C LEU A 241 -5.13 3.97 -8.06
N HIS A 242 -6.16 4.43 -7.38
CA HIS A 242 -6.95 5.58 -7.81
C HIS A 242 -7.28 6.50 -6.63
N TYR A 243 -7.09 7.80 -6.82
CA TYR A 243 -7.44 8.81 -5.83
C TYR A 243 -8.82 9.40 -6.15
N CYS A 244 -9.64 9.54 -5.12
CA CYS A 244 -10.91 10.26 -5.16
C CYS A 244 -10.90 11.41 -4.15
N TYR A 245 -11.69 12.45 -4.41
CA TYR A 245 -11.88 13.54 -3.45
C TYR A 245 -12.94 13.17 -2.41
N ILE A 246 -12.64 13.31 -1.12
CA ILE A 246 -13.60 13.16 -0.02
C ILE A 246 -14.22 14.53 0.27
N SER A 247 -15.48 14.73 -0.15
CA SER A 247 -16.22 15.97 0.07
C SER A 247 -16.76 16.10 1.50
N ASP A 248 -16.99 14.97 2.19
CA ASP A 248 -17.44 14.96 3.59
C ASP A 248 -16.94 13.71 4.32
N LEU A 249 -15.84 13.85 5.07
CA LEU A 249 -15.24 12.74 5.81
C LEU A 249 -16.17 12.18 6.91
N SER A 250 -16.93 13.04 7.58
CA SER A 250 -17.84 12.59 8.65
C SER A 250 -18.98 11.74 8.08
N LYS A 251 -19.55 12.16 6.95
CA LYS A 251 -20.57 11.39 6.22
C LYS A 251 -20.00 10.07 5.71
N LEU A 252 -18.76 10.10 5.19
CA LEU A 252 -18.06 8.91 4.72
C LEU A 252 -17.89 7.88 5.84
N ILE A 253 -17.50 8.26 7.06
CA ILE A 253 -17.14 7.28 8.12
C ILE A 253 -18.29 7.03 9.12
N SER A 254 -19.37 7.82 9.06
CA SER A 254 -20.51 7.78 9.99
C SER A 254 -21.02 6.36 10.36
N LYS A 255 -21.15 5.47 9.38
CA LYS A 255 -21.61 4.07 9.55
C LYS A 255 -20.61 3.16 10.25
N GLN A 256 -19.32 3.40 10.13
CA GLN A 256 -18.28 2.65 10.84
C GLN A 256 -18.33 2.97 12.35
N LEU A 257 -18.70 4.21 12.68
CA LEU A 257 -18.53 4.73 14.04
C LEU A 257 -19.74 4.50 14.95
N SER A 258 -20.97 4.60 14.41
CA SER A 258 -22.15 4.18 15.19
C SER A 258 -23.41 4.02 14.33
N LYS A 259 -24.38 3.27 14.86
CA LYS A 259 -25.71 3.06 14.26
C LYS A 259 -26.68 4.23 14.46
N HIS A 260 -26.27 5.30 15.16
CA HIS A 260 -27.13 6.44 15.52
C HIS A 260 -26.90 7.65 14.60
N ASN A 261 -27.99 8.32 14.22
CA ASN A 261 -28.02 9.44 13.28
C ASN A 261 -27.68 10.82 13.91
N GLY A 262 -26.90 10.84 14.99
CA GLY A 262 -26.47 12.10 15.62
C GLY A 262 -25.34 12.78 14.83
N ARG A 263 -25.26 14.12 14.90
CA ARG A 263 -24.09 14.86 14.39
C ARG A 263 -22.87 14.47 15.23
N LYS A 264 -21.81 14.01 14.57
CA LYS A 264 -20.55 13.61 15.20
C LYS A 264 -19.44 14.53 14.75
N TYR A 265 -18.51 14.81 15.66
CA TYR A 265 -17.30 15.59 15.41
C TYR A 265 -16.14 14.61 15.32
N LEU A 266 -15.48 14.55 14.16
CA LEU A 266 -14.48 13.54 13.84
C LEU A 266 -13.07 14.13 13.92
N CYS A 267 -12.15 13.42 14.57
CA CYS A 267 -10.72 13.70 14.43
C CYS A 267 -10.21 13.12 13.10
N GLU A 268 -9.64 13.96 12.24
CA GLU A 268 -9.05 13.55 10.96
C GLU A 268 -7.78 12.69 11.15
N GLY A 269 -7.10 12.82 12.30
CA GLY A 269 -5.87 12.08 12.60
C GLY A 269 -6.11 10.66 13.07
N CYS A 270 -6.98 10.47 14.07
CA CYS A 270 -7.19 9.17 14.70
C CYS A 270 -8.54 8.52 14.38
N LEU A 271 -9.38 9.22 13.60
CA LEU A 271 -10.74 8.79 13.23
C LEU A 271 -11.69 8.54 14.42
N GLN A 272 -11.33 8.99 15.63
CA GLN A 272 -12.23 8.99 16.78
C GLN A 272 -13.30 10.08 16.64
N TYR A 273 -14.50 9.78 17.16
CA TYR A 273 -15.62 10.72 17.15
C TYR A 273 -15.98 11.23 18.53
N PHE A 274 -16.53 12.44 18.55
CA PHE A 274 -16.96 13.14 19.74
C PHE A 274 -18.37 13.71 19.53
N ASP A 275 -19.14 13.81 20.61
CA ASP A 275 -20.51 14.34 20.55
C ASP A 275 -20.55 15.87 20.45
N THR A 276 -19.43 16.55 20.71
CA THR A 276 -19.33 18.02 20.73
C THR A 276 -18.01 18.51 20.15
N GLU A 277 -18.02 19.63 19.44
CA GLU A 277 -16.83 20.30 18.90
C GLU A 277 -15.77 20.58 19.98
N GLN A 278 -16.20 21.00 21.18
CA GLN A 278 -15.29 21.32 22.29
C GLN A 278 -14.45 20.11 22.72
N LYS A 279 -15.06 18.92 22.76
CA LYS A 279 -14.35 17.66 23.06
C LYS A 279 -13.34 17.31 21.96
N LEU A 280 -13.71 17.51 20.69
CA LEU A 280 -12.79 17.33 19.57
C LEU A 280 -11.60 18.30 19.65
N GLN A 281 -11.85 19.57 19.98
CA GLN A 281 -10.79 20.57 20.12
C GLN A 281 -9.86 20.25 21.27
N TYR A 282 -10.41 19.81 22.41
CA TYR A 282 -9.62 19.32 23.53
C TYR A 282 -8.77 18.12 23.09
N HIS A 283 -9.37 17.16 22.39
CA HIS A 283 -8.66 15.99 21.89
C HIS A 283 -7.48 16.36 20.99
N ASN A 284 -7.74 17.17 19.95
CA ASN A 284 -6.74 17.64 19.02
C ASN A 284 -5.59 18.43 19.68
N SER A 285 -5.84 19.06 20.85
CA SER A 285 -4.86 19.90 21.54
C SER A 285 -4.02 19.15 22.56
N TYR A 286 -4.54 18.07 23.17
CA TYR A 286 -3.94 17.49 24.37
C TYR A 286 -3.72 15.97 24.33
N ASP A 287 -4.52 15.21 23.57
CA ASP A 287 -4.48 13.74 23.63
C ASP A 287 -4.63 13.03 22.27
N CYS A 288 -4.54 13.78 21.17
CA CYS A 288 -4.53 13.21 19.82
C CYS A 288 -3.11 12.78 19.41
N ASP A 289 -2.84 11.48 19.48
CA ASP A 289 -1.57 10.93 18.99
C ASP A 289 -1.49 10.85 17.45
N HIS A 290 -2.61 11.12 16.75
CA HIS A 290 -2.81 10.83 15.32
C HIS A 290 -2.55 9.34 15.01
N VAL A 291 -3.40 8.67 14.22
CA VAL A 291 -3.07 7.30 13.79
C VAL A 291 -1.95 7.41 12.76
N LYS A 292 -0.72 7.49 13.24
CA LYS A 292 0.46 7.15 12.46
C LYS A 292 0.48 5.63 12.42
N ILE A 293 0.21 5.08 11.24
CA ILE A 293 0.71 3.75 10.93
C ILE A 293 2.24 3.89 10.86
N ASN A 294 2.88 3.85 12.02
CA ASN A 294 4.30 3.59 12.09
C ASN A 294 4.44 2.18 11.55
N LEU A 295 4.90 2.05 10.31
CA LEU A 295 5.41 0.79 9.82
C LEU A 295 6.41 0.31 10.87
N PRO A 296 6.31 -0.95 11.34
CA PRO A 296 7.18 -1.45 12.39
C PRO A 296 8.62 -1.12 12.03
N SER A 297 9.32 -0.47 12.97
CA SER A 297 10.75 -0.26 12.85
C SER A 297 11.39 -1.61 12.53
N LYS A 298 12.36 -1.66 11.62
CA LYS A 298 13.15 -2.88 11.39
C LYS A 298 14.03 -3.24 12.60
N GLU A 299 14.08 -2.36 13.60
CA GLU A 299 14.84 -2.57 14.83
C GLU A 299 13.99 -3.36 15.83
N LEU A 300 14.56 -4.48 16.27
CA LEU A 300 14.00 -5.37 17.26
C LEU A 300 14.28 -4.81 18.66
N VAL A 301 13.25 -4.75 19.50
CA VAL A 301 13.35 -4.30 20.90
C VAL A 301 12.95 -5.46 21.81
N LYS A 302 13.65 -5.60 22.93
CA LYS A 302 13.29 -6.57 23.97
C LYS A 302 12.20 -6.00 24.86
N ASP A 303 11.07 -6.67 24.94
CA ASP A 303 10.02 -6.32 25.87
C ASP A 303 10.46 -6.60 27.33
N ARG A 304 9.66 -6.12 28.29
CA ARG A 304 9.89 -6.32 29.73
C ARG A 304 9.84 -7.79 30.20
N TYR A 305 9.47 -8.70 29.31
CA TYR A 305 9.40 -10.15 29.54
C TYR A 305 10.54 -10.89 28.81
N GLY A 306 11.44 -10.17 28.14
CA GLY A 306 12.59 -10.72 27.42
C GLY A 306 12.30 -11.17 25.99
N ASN A 307 11.09 -10.97 25.48
CA ASN A 307 10.74 -11.33 24.10
C ASN A 307 11.24 -10.27 23.13
N VAL A 308 11.75 -10.71 21.99
CA VAL A 308 12.25 -9.84 20.93
C VAL A 308 11.11 -9.56 19.96
N ALA A 309 10.66 -8.30 19.86
CA ALA A 309 9.58 -7.88 18.97
C ALA A 309 9.96 -6.60 18.23
N TYR A 310 9.35 -6.35 17.06
CA TYR A 310 9.53 -5.08 16.37
C TYR A 310 8.98 -3.93 17.23
N GLU A 311 9.68 -2.79 17.25
CA GLU A 311 9.19 -1.60 17.95
C GLU A 311 7.89 -1.11 17.31
N ASN A 312 6.75 -1.43 17.92
CA ASN A 312 5.54 -0.65 17.74
C ASN A 312 5.73 0.62 18.56
N LYS A 313 6.22 1.69 17.93
CA LYS A 313 6.12 3.03 18.53
C LYS A 313 4.63 3.39 18.55
N TYR A 314 4.01 3.10 19.69
CA TYR A 314 2.73 3.69 20.08
C TYR A 314 2.92 5.21 20.21
#